data_AF-A0A521ZW10-F1
#
_entry.id   AF-A0A521ZW10-F1
#
_cell.length_a   1.000
_cell.length_b   1.000
_cell.length_c   1.000
_cell.angle_alpha   90.00
_cell.angle_beta   90.00
_cell.angle_gamma   90.00
#
_symmetry.space_group_name_H-M   'P 1'
#
loop_
_entity.id
_entity.type
_entity.pdbx_description
1 polymer ?
#
loop_
_entity_poly.entity_id
_entity_poly.type
_entity_poly.pdbx_seq_one_letter_code
_entity_poly.pdbx_strand_id
1 'polypeptide(L)' 'MPPFPKRIPPRGPGKRSARQRVLAAWRGVDLEPLEAAQRDRARSVSAVMPQLLTDLRIEKRRAEIEVVRVWSELI' A
#
# COMPACT_ATOMS: atom_id res chain seq x y z
N MET A 1 -6.52 -38.84 -24.12
CA MET A 1 -6.95 -37.63 -23.38
C MET A 1 -5.78 -36.63 -23.44
N PRO A 2 -5.92 -35.45 -24.07
CA PRO A 2 -4.83 -34.49 -24.11
C PRO A 2 -4.62 -33.85 -22.73
N PRO A 3 -3.38 -33.52 -22.33
CA PRO A 3 -3.12 -32.91 -21.03
C PRO A 3 -3.74 -31.52 -20.95
N PHE A 4 -4.32 -31.18 -19.79
CA PHE A 4 -4.89 -29.86 -19.54
C PHE A 4 -3.82 -28.76 -19.73
N PRO A 5 -4.16 -27.64 -20.39
CA PRO A 5 -3.20 -26.56 -20.61
C PRO A 5 -2.74 -25.99 -19.27
N LYS A 6 -1.44 -26.12 -18.97
CA LYS A 6 -0.83 -25.52 -17.79
C LYS A 6 -0.74 -24.01 -18.01
N ARG A 7 -1.50 -23.23 -17.24
CA ARG A 7 -1.35 -21.77 -17.20
C ARG A 7 0.02 -21.44 -16.63
N ILE A 8 0.92 -20.94 -17.48
CA ILE A 8 2.22 -20.43 -17.05
C ILE A 8 1.99 -18.99 -16.56
N PRO A 9 2.26 -18.67 -15.28
CA PRO A 9 2.14 -17.30 -14.81
C PRO A 9 3.14 -16.40 -15.55
N PRO A 10 2.76 -15.15 -15.86
CA PRO A 10 3.65 -14.22 -16.53
C PRO A 10 4.92 -14.02 -15.69
N ARG A 11 6.09 -14.15 -16.34
CA ARG A 11 7.38 -13.91 -15.71
C ARG A 11 7.69 -12.42 -15.76
N GLY A 12 7.65 -11.77 -14.60
CA GLY A 12 7.93 -10.36 -14.43
C GLY A 12 7.07 -9.72 -13.35
N PRO A 13 7.41 -8.50 -12.89
CA PRO A 13 6.52 -7.74 -12.01
C PRO A 13 5.17 -7.55 -12.71
N GLY A 14 4.09 -7.82 -11.98
CA GLY A 14 2.73 -7.69 -12.50
C GLY A 14 2.43 -6.26 -13.00
N LYS A 15 1.29 -6.10 -13.68
CA LYS A 15 0.84 -4.76 -14.10
C LYS A 15 0.66 -3.87 -12.87
N ARG A 16 1.19 -2.65 -12.93
CA ARG A 16 1.03 -1.67 -11.85
C ARG A 16 -0.42 -1.24 -11.71
N SER A 17 -0.92 -1.22 -10.48
CA SER A 17 -2.24 -0.67 -10.18
C SER A 17 -2.26 0.85 -10.36
N ALA A 18 -3.45 1.44 -10.51
CA ALA A 18 -3.61 2.89 -10.60
C ALA A 18 -3.00 3.59 -9.37
N ARG A 19 -3.20 3.02 -8.17
CA ARG A 19 -2.63 3.51 -6.91
C ARG A 19 -1.10 3.53 -6.95
N GLN A 20 -0.47 2.44 -7.41
CA GLN A 20 1.00 2.37 -7.49
C GLN A 20 1.56 3.44 -8.42
N ARG A 21 0.90 3.70 -9.57
CA ARG A 21 1.32 4.76 -10.50
C ARG A 21 1.23 6.15 -9.89
N VAL A 22 0.12 6.45 -9.21
CA VAL A 22 -0.09 7.76 -8.57
C VAL A 22 0.94 7.98 -7.46
N LEU A 23 1.18 6.98 -6.61
CA LEU A 23 2.16 7.08 -5.54
C LEU A 23 3.59 7.27 -6.06
N ALA A 24 3.98 6.53 -7.10
CA ALA A 24 5.28 6.70 -7.73
C ALA A 24 5.44 8.09 -8.37
N ALA A 25 4.40 8.59 -9.04
CA ALA A 25 4.41 9.93 -9.62
C ALA A 25 4.53 11.02 -8.55
N TRP A 26 3.80 10.89 -7.44
CA TRP A 26 3.85 11.85 -6.34
C TRP A 26 5.21 11.87 -5.62
N ARG A 27 5.83 10.70 -5.45
CA ARG A 27 7.15 10.57 -4.82
C ARG A 27 8.31 10.86 -5.76
N GLY A 28 8.07 10.95 -7.07
CA GLY A 28 9.09 11.07 -8.11
C GLY A 28 9.95 9.82 -8.32
N VAL A 29 9.71 8.75 -7.56
CA VAL A 29 10.44 7.48 -7.61
C VAL A 29 9.51 6.32 -7.24
N ASP A 30 9.72 5.18 -7.88
CA ASP A 30 9.00 3.95 -7.57
C ASP A 30 9.69 3.18 -6.44
N LEU A 31 9.05 3.17 -5.27
CA LEU A 31 9.52 2.45 -4.08
C LEU A 31 8.74 1.15 -3.82
N GLU A 32 7.78 0.79 -4.68
CA GLU A 32 6.89 -0.34 -4.44
C GLU A 32 7.64 -1.68 -4.26
N PRO A 33 8.69 -2.01 -5.04
CA PRO A 33 9.45 -3.24 -4.84
C PRO A 33 10.19 -3.27 -3.49
N LEU A 34 10.67 -2.12 -3.03
CA LEU A 34 11.36 -1.98 -1.75
C LEU A 34 10.38 -2.08 -0.58
N GLU A 35 9.23 -1.41 -0.70
CA GLU A 35 8.13 -1.51 0.28
C GLU A 35 7.60 -2.96 0.37
N ALA A 36 7.54 -3.68 -0.75
CA ALA A 36 7.15 -5.09 -0.78
C ALA A 36 8.18 -6.00 -0.10
N ALA A 37 9.48 -5.74 -0.31
CA ALA A 37 10.57 -6.47 0.33
C ALA A 37 10.68 -6.18 1.84
N GLN A 38 10.41 -4.95 2.26
CA GLN A 38 10.41 -4.53 3.67
C GLN A 38 9.10 -4.79 4.41
N ARG A 39 8.09 -5.36 3.75
CA ARG A 39 6.74 -5.49 4.30
C ARG A 39 6.70 -6.49 5.48
N ASP A 40 7.08 -6.04 6.66
CA ASP A 40 6.95 -6.81 7.88
C ASP A 40 5.49 -6.80 8.32
N ARG A 41 4.81 -7.94 8.11
CA ARG A 41 3.39 -8.12 8.45
C ARG A 41 3.17 -8.32 9.95
N ALA A 42 4.22 -8.28 10.78
CA ALA A 42 4.12 -8.57 12.21
C ALA A 42 3.29 -7.56 13.01
N ARG A 43 3.05 -6.35 12.49
CA ARG A 43 2.28 -5.31 13.19
C ARG A 43 1.02 -4.93 12.42
N SER A 44 -0.12 -4.93 13.11
CA SER A 44 -1.35 -4.41 12.54
C SER A 44 -1.27 -2.89 12.41
N VAL A 45 -1.95 -2.35 11.39
CA VAL A 45 -2.07 -0.90 11.18
C VAL A 45 -2.63 -0.22 12.44
N SER A 46 -3.61 -0.85 13.11
CA SER A 46 -4.19 -0.37 14.36
C SER A 46 -3.18 -0.21 15.50
N ALA A 47 -2.12 -1.03 15.53
CA ALA A 47 -1.08 -0.95 16.55
C ALA A 47 -0.07 0.17 16.31
N VAL A 48 0.08 0.64 15.06
CA VAL A 48 1.08 1.65 14.67
C VAL A 48 0.45 3.04 14.52
N MET A 49 -0.84 3.10 14.19
CA MET A 49 -1.49 4.39 13.89
C MET A 49 -1.51 5.41 15.03
N PRO A 50 -1.80 5.05 16.29
CA PRO A 50 -1.82 6.04 17.38
C PRO A 50 -0.47 6.76 17.51
N GLN A 51 0.63 6.01 17.43
CA GLN A 51 1.97 6.56 17.52
C GLN A 51 2.30 7.47 16.33
N LEU A 52 1.97 7.06 15.11
CA LEU A 52 2.20 7.86 13.90
C LEU A 52 1.45 9.20 13.92
N LEU A 53 0.20 9.20 14.40
CA LEU A 53 -0.58 10.43 14.51
C LEU A 53 0.07 11.41 15.49
N THR A 54 0.58 10.90 16.61
CA THR A 54 1.26 11.69 17.64
C THR A 54 2.59 12.23 17.14
N ASP A 55 3.39 11.40 16.47
CA ASP A 55 4.69 11.81 15.90
C ASP A 55 4.52 12.88 14.83
N LEU A 56 3.47 12.78 14.02
CA LEU A 56 3.13 13.77 12.99
C LEU A 56 2.35 14.97 13.54
N ARG A 57 2.04 14.99 14.84
CA ARG A 57 1.22 16.02 15.53
C ARG A 57 -0.14 16.26 14.88
N ILE A 58 -0.70 15.20 14.29
CA ILE A 58 -1.94 15.22 13.53
C ILE A 58 -3.17 15.36 14.46
N GLU A 59 -3.08 15.00 15.75
CA GLU A 59 -4.20 15.17 16.69
C GLU A 59 -4.67 16.63 16.81
N LYS A 60 -3.82 17.60 16.45
CA LYS A 60 -4.17 19.03 16.47
C LYS A 60 -5.01 19.46 15.25
N ARG A 61 -5.09 18.66 14.18
CA ARG A 61 -5.79 18.94 12.91
C ARG A 61 -7.03 18.04 12.76
N ARG A 62 -8.02 18.28 13.60
CA ARG A 62 -9.36 17.64 13.63
C ARG A 62 -10.12 17.59 12.28
N ALA A 63 -9.59 18.19 11.21
CA ALA A 63 -10.07 18.09 9.82
C ALA A 63 -9.77 16.72 9.16
N GLU A 64 -8.93 15.87 9.78
CA GLU A 64 -8.42 14.63 9.15
C GLU A 64 -9.24 13.35 9.43
N ILE A 65 -10.40 13.44 10.08
CA ILE A 65 -11.32 12.28 10.25
C ILE A 65 -11.72 11.70 8.88
N GLU A 66 -11.71 12.52 7.83
CA GLU A 66 -11.87 12.09 6.45
C GLU A 66 -10.70 11.27 5.91
N VAL A 67 -9.46 11.51 6.35
CA VAL A 67 -8.28 10.82 5.84
C VAL A 67 -8.32 9.35 6.23
N VAL A 68 -8.63 9.02 7.49
CA VAL A 68 -8.72 7.63 7.93
C VAL A 68 -9.86 6.90 7.21
N ARG A 69 -11.03 7.56 7.04
CA ARG A 69 -12.17 6.99 6.31
C ARG A 69 -11.83 6.73 4.84
N VAL A 70 -11.29 7.73 4.15
CA VAL A 70 -10.90 7.63 2.73
C VAL A 70 -9.83 6.58 2.53
N TRP A 71 -8.90 6.43 3.48
CA TRP A 71 -7.85 5.41 3.39
C TRP A 71 -8.37 3.99 3.64
N SER A 72 -9.32 3.81 4.55
CA SER A 72 -10.05 2.54 4.74
C SER A 72 -10.90 2.17 3.51
N GLU A 73 -11.46 3.15 2.80
CA GLU A 73 -12.23 2.93 1.55
C GLU A 73 -11.32 2.65 0.32
N LEU A 74 -10.02 2.92 0.41
CA LEU A 74 -9.03 2.76 -0.67
C LEU A 74 -8.22 1.45 -0.60
N ILE A 75 -8.51 0.58 0.38
CA ILE A 75 -7.96 -0.78 0.52
C ILE A 75 -9.08 -1.79 0.34
#